data_AF-A0A9W4JNW6-F1
#
_entry.id   AF-A0A9W4JNW6-F1
#
_cell.length_a   1.000
_cell.length_b   1.000
_cell.length_c   1.000
_cell.angle_alpha   90.00
_cell.angle_beta   90.00
_cell.angle_gamma   90.00
#
_symmetry.space_group_name_H-M   'P 1'
#
loop_
_entity.id
_entity.type
_entity.pdbx_description
1 polymer ?
#
loop_
_entity_poly.entity_id
_entity_poly.type
_entity_poly.pdbx_seq_one_letter_code
_entity_poly.pdbx_strand_id
1 'polypeptide(L)'
;MVSETPQEYSVDEEIVYFFSKTSATKSSCDARAQELVGGSVVPVAVQGNCSYTVYAGSTHVVQFRLKSLDLDTKMSTLAGEIYGSLIPSATFHGHIGEQGIDGKEPLCVYVMNRVKGISHLDFILGHNFPENSVEYCTWRENLISDIGEFLGRFRPIIQQSIDSLPAVFSLPMVLIHKDFGVNNIMVDTDNHLVGVIDWAEAEIGPFGTNFHSLQQFMSKYRLRVGWIRYANYETLDRIFWDSLSKSAGGLDPETIKTIKAARIIGLLRSHGFTSRLKNRPEPEPIRDDESGAYKMLGLDGLLIAPATKLVD
;
A
#
# COMPACT_ATOMS: atom_id res chain seq x y z
N MET A 1 31.71 36.24 12.86
CA MET A 1 30.84 35.11 12.53
C MET A 1 31.23 34.67 11.14
N VAL A 2 31.88 33.51 11.03
CA VAL A 2 32.24 32.93 9.72
C VAL A 2 30.92 32.47 9.11
N SER A 3 30.50 33.09 8.01
CA SER A 3 29.41 32.57 7.19
C SER A 3 29.89 31.26 6.60
N GLU A 4 29.44 30.14 7.17
CA GLU A 4 29.54 28.84 6.49
C GLU A 4 28.78 28.98 5.17
N THR A 5 29.52 29.10 4.08
CA THR A 5 28.99 28.82 2.75
C THR A 5 28.38 27.43 2.78
N PRO A 6 27.13 27.23 2.31
CA PRO A 6 26.54 25.90 2.22
C PRO A 6 27.50 25.01 1.44
N GLN A 7 27.92 23.89 2.04
CA GLN A 7 28.79 22.94 1.37
C GLN A 7 28.08 22.46 0.10
N GLU A 8 28.70 22.69 -1.07
CA GLU A 8 28.17 22.21 -2.34
C GLU A 8 28.10 20.68 -2.30
N TYR A 9 26.94 20.14 -2.68
CA TYR A 9 26.73 18.70 -2.71
C TYR A 9 27.74 18.02 -3.64
N SER A 10 28.44 17.01 -3.13
CA SER A 10 29.39 16.19 -3.89
C SER A 10 28.94 14.74 -3.90
N VAL A 11 28.52 14.25 -5.08
CA VAL A 11 28.10 12.86 -5.25
C VAL A 11 29.22 11.87 -4.88
N ASP A 12 30.48 12.22 -5.16
CA ASP A 12 31.62 11.36 -4.85
C ASP A 12 31.85 11.26 -3.34
N GLU A 13 31.68 12.36 -2.59
CA GLU A 13 31.77 12.36 -1.13
C GLU A 13 30.64 11.52 -0.50
N GLU A 14 29.40 11.65 -1.00
CA GLU A 14 28.26 10.85 -0.52
C GLU A 14 28.43 9.36 -0.81
N ILE A 15 28.97 9.00 -1.98
CA ILE A 15 29.31 7.61 -2.31
C ILE A 15 30.36 7.08 -1.33
N VAL A 16 31.45 7.82 -1.11
CA VAL A 16 32.51 7.44 -0.15
C VAL A 16 31.92 7.27 1.25
N TYR A 17 31.09 8.21 1.68
CA TYR A 17 30.43 8.17 2.98
C TYR A 17 29.49 6.97 3.12
N PHE A 18 28.69 6.64 2.11
CA PHE A 18 27.85 5.44 2.12
C PHE A 18 28.70 4.16 2.26
N PHE A 19 29.78 4.03 1.49
CA PHE A 19 30.65 2.85 1.53
C PHE A 19 31.48 2.73 2.83
N SER A 20 31.53 3.78 3.65
CA SER A 20 32.09 3.67 5.01
C SER A 20 31.24 2.81 5.95
N LYS A 21 29.93 2.65 5.66
CA LYS A 21 28.94 1.95 6.50
C LYS A 21 28.74 0.48 6.13
N THR A 22 29.38 0.02 5.06
CA THR A 22 29.19 -1.34 4.53
C THR A 22 30.52 -2.05 4.27
N SER A 23 30.45 -3.38 4.30
CA SER A 23 31.55 -4.27 3.93
C SER A 23 31.67 -4.46 2.42
N ALA A 24 30.65 -4.11 1.64
CA ALA A 24 30.70 -4.12 0.18
C ALA A 24 31.54 -2.95 -0.36
N THR A 25 32.09 -3.10 -1.57
CA THR A 25 32.82 -2.01 -2.27
C THR A 25 32.02 -1.50 -3.46
N LYS A 26 32.25 -0.24 -3.84
CA LYS A 26 31.65 0.34 -5.06
C LYS A 26 31.85 -0.55 -6.27
N SER A 27 33.08 -1.00 -6.52
CA SER A 27 33.39 -1.87 -7.66
C SER A 27 32.63 -3.20 -7.62
N SER A 28 32.42 -3.78 -6.42
CA SER A 28 31.62 -5.00 -6.28
C SER A 28 30.13 -4.76 -6.56
N CYS A 29 29.59 -3.62 -6.12
CA CYS A 29 28.21 -3.23 -6.42
C CYS A 29 28.03 -2.95 -7.91
N ASP A 30 28.93 -2.22 -8.53
CA ASP A 30 28.87 -1.89 -9.97
C ASP A 30 28.95 -3.16 -10.82
N ALA A 31 29.85 -4.08 -10.50
CA ALA A 31 29.94 -5.38 -11.18
C ALA A 31 28.65 -6.20 -11.00
N ARG A 32 28.05 -6.18 -9.79
CA ARG A 32 26.79 -6.87 -9.54
C ARG A 32 25.62 -6.26 -10.28
N ALA A 33 25.54 -4.93 -10.39
CA ALA A 33 24.51 -4.25 -11.19
C ALA A 33 24.64 -4.61 -12.67
N GLN A 34 25.88 -4.62 -13.18
CA GLN A 34 26.20 -5.02 -14.55
C GLN A 34 25.82 -6.48 -14.83
N GLU A 35 26.08 -7.39 -13.89
CA GLU A 35 25.72 -8.81 -14.00
C GLU A 35 24.19 -9.01 -14.05
N LEU A 36 23.45 -8.30 -13.20
CA LEU A 36 22.00 -8.48 -13.06
C LEU A 36 21.19 -7.93 -14.24
N VAL A 37 21.62 -6.82 -14.83
CA VAL A 37 20.84 -6.08 -15.83
C VAL A 37 21.57 -5.95 -17.17
N GLY A 38 22.90 -5.92 -17.16
CA GLY A 38 23.71 -5.52 -18.31
C GLY A 38 23.72 -4.01 -18.54
N GLY A 39 24.28 -3.58 -19.69
CA GLY A 39 24.31 -2.16 -20.09
C GLY A 39 25.50 -1.39 -19.53
N SER A 40 25.33 -0.09 -19.29
CA SER A 40 26.31 0.74 -18.57
C SER A 40 25.83 0.98 -17.15
N VAL A 41 26.73 0.92 -16.18
CA VAL A 41 26.43 1.24 -14.78
C VAL A 41 26.91 2.66 -14.49
N VAL A 42 25.97 3.55 -14.16
CA VAL A 42 26.26 4.96 -13.87
C VAL A 42 25.59 5.35 -12.55
N PRO A 43 26.32 5.87 -11.55
CA PRO A 43 25.72 6.39 -10.34
C PRO A 43 24.66 7.45 -10.65
N VAL A 44 23.53 7.43 -9.92
CA VAL A 44 22.57 8.54 -10.00
C VAL A 44 23.21 9.81 -9.42
N ALA A 45 22.81 10.97 -9.92
CA ALA A 45 23.40 12.26 -9.53
C ALA A 45 23.27 12.54 -8.02
N VAL A 46 22.18 12.09 -7.41
CA VAL A 46 21.89 12.31 -5.99
C VAL A 46 21.77 10.97 -5.28
N GLN A 47 22.67 10.69 -4.34
CA GLN A 47 22.69 9.45 -3.58
C GLN A 47 21.87 9.58 -2.29
N GLY A 48 21.38 8.43 -1.82
CA GLY A 48 20.67 8.36 -0.54
C GLY A 48 21.62 8.01 0.59
N ASN A 49 21.40 8.57 1.78
CA ASN A 49 22.20 8.30 2.98
C ASN A 49 22.27 6.80 3.37
N CYS A 50 21.25 6.02 3.00
CA CYS A 50 21.11 4.59 3.30
C CYS A 50 21.21 3.69 2.07
N SER A 51 21.51 4.23 0.90
CA SER A 51 21.52 3.45 -0.33
C SER A 51 22.45 4.00 -1.40
N TYR A 52 23.25 3.12 -1.99
CA TYR A 52 23.93 3.38 -3.24
C TYR A 52 23.04 2.99 -4.43
N THR A 53 22.80 3.92 -5.34
CA THR A 53 21.87 3.74 -6.46
C THR A 53 22.57 4.04 -7.79
N VAL A 54 22.38 3.14 -8.76
CA VAL A 54 22.95 3.25 -10.10
C VAL A 54 21.87 3.05 -11.16
N TYR A 55 21.98 3.79 -12.25
CA TYR A 55 21.32 3.42 -13.50
C TYR A 55 22.07 2.24 -14.11
N ALA A 56 21.33 1.19 -14.47
CA ALA A 56 21.85 0.06 -15.22
C ALA A 56 21.22 0.07 -16.62
N GLY A 57 21.96 0.63 -17.58
CA GLY A 57 21.46 0.95 -18.92
C GLY A 57 20.37 2.02 -18.90
N SER A 58 19.48 1.98 -19.91
CA SER A 58 18.37 2.93 -20.04
C SER A 58 17.07 2.48 -19.38
N THR A 59 16.99 1.23 -18.93
CA THR A 59 15.72 0.58 -18.57
C THR A 59 15.56 0.29 -17.08
N HIS A 60 16.64 0.19 -16.31
CA HIS A 60 16.58 -0.20 -14.90
C HIS A 60 17.41 0.71 -13.99
N VAL A 61 17.06 0.65 -12.72
CA VAL A 61 17.82 1.18 -11.59
C VAL A 61 18.18 0.01 -10.70
N VAL A 62 19.43 -0.05 -10.24
CA VAL A 62 19.85 -1.02 -9.21
C VAL A 62 20.18 -0.25 -7.96
N GLN A 63 19.53 -0.61 -6.86
CA GLN A 63 19.72 0.02 -5.56
C GLN A 63 20.28 -0.98 -4.56
N PHE A 64 21.37 -0.58 -3.91
CA PHE A 64 22.05 -1.32 -2.86
C PHE A 64 21.80 -0.62 -1.54
N ARG A 65 21.01 -1.22 -0.64
CA ARG A 65 20.59 -0.61 0.62
C ARG A 65 21.26 -1.27 1.80
N LEU A 66 21.53 -0.52 2.85
CA LEU A 66 21.93 -1.09 4.14
C LEU A 66 20.89 -2.13 4.60
N LYS A 67 21.32 -3.30 5.06
CA LYS A 67 20.44 -4.40 5.47
C LYS A 67 19.48 -4.01 6.61
N SER A 68 19.90 -3.10 7.49
CA SER A 68 19.10 -2.51 8.56
C SER A 68 17.95 -1.63 8.06
N LEU A 69 18.05 -1.16 6.81
CA LEU A 69 17.11 -0.27 6.13
C LEU A 69 16.66 -0.86 4.79
N ASP A 70 16.46 -2.18 4.77
CA ASP A 70 15.99 -2.92 3.62
C ASP A 70 14.61 -2.43 3.14
N LEU A 71 14.31 -2.61 1.86
CA LEU A 71 12.96 -2.35 1.37
C LEU A 71 12.05 -3.50 1.74
N ASP A 72 10.91 -3.15 2.31
CA ASP A 72 9.79 -4.07 2.41
C ASP A 72 9.21 -4.31 1.02
N THR A 73 9.67 -5.38 0.37
CA THR A 73 9.29 -5.73 -1.00
C THR A 73 7.79 -5.86 -1.18
N LYS A 74 7.06 -6.23 -0.12
CA LYS A 74 5.60 -6.33 -0.15
C LYS A 74 4.94 -4.95 -0.19
N MET A 75 5.48 -3.98 0.54
CA MET A 75 5.02 -2.60 0.45
C MET A 75 5.36 -1.99 -0.91
N SER A 76 6.51 -2.33 -1.50
CA SER A 76 6.84 -1.90 -2.87
C SER A 76 5.91 -2.52 -3.91
N THR A 77 5.58 -3.81 -3.80
CA THR A 77 4.59 -4.46 -4.67
C THR A 77 3.22 -3.81 -4.53
N LEU A 78 2.77 -3.61 -3.29
CA LEU A 78 1.48 -2.98 -3.03
C LEU A 78 1.44 -1.54 -3.56
N ALA A 79 2.49 -0.75 -3.36
CA ALA A 79 2.57 0.58 -3.95
C ALA A 79 2.48 0.53 -5.49
N GLY A 80 3.12 -0.44 -6.14
CA GLY A 80 2.97 -0.68 -7.58
C GLY A 80 1.54 -1.06 -7.99
N GLU A 81 0.86 -1.90 -7.22
CA GLU A 81 -0.53 -2.28 -7.46
C GLU A 81 -1.50 -1.09 -7.30
N ILE A 82 -1.22 -0.19 -6.35
CA ILE A 82 -2.09 0.94 -6.06
C ILE A 82 -1.86 2.11 -7.02
N TYR A 83 -0.59 2.47 -7.26
CA TYR A 83 -0.21 3.69 -7.96
C TYR A 83 0.27 3.43 -9.40
N GLY A 84 0.30 2.17 -9.83
CA GLY A 84 0.59 1.78 -11.20
C GLY A 84 1.97 2.24 -11.67
N SER A 85 2.01 2.88 -12.84
CA SER A 85 3.25 3.30 -13.49
C SER A 85 4.00 4.44 -12.78
N LEU A 86 3.41 5.04 -11.74
CA LEU A 86 4.07 6.06 -10.91
C LEU A 86 5.08 5.45 -9.94
N ILE A 87 5.00 4.14 -9.69
CA ILE A 87 5.88 3.43 -8.75
C ILE A 87 6.75 2.44 -9.53
N PRO A 88 8.06 2.37 -9.23
CA PRO A 88 8.88 1.31 -9.78
C PRO A 88 8.51 -0.04 -9.16
N SER A 89 8.42 -1.08 -9.99
CA SER A 89 8.58 -2.45 -9.52
C SER A 89 9.95 -2.61 -8.88
N ALA A 90 10.01 -3.38 -7.80
CA ALA A 90 11.26 -3.66 -7.09
C ALA A 90 11.37 -5.16 -6.84
N THR A 91 12.43 -5.76 -7.34
CA THR A 91 12.74 -7.18 -7.17
C THR A 91 13.98 -7.31 -6.30
N PHE A 92 13.96 -8.20 -5.31
CA PHE A 92 15.11 -8.47 -4.45
C PHE A 92 16.03 -9.53 -5.06
N HIS A 93 17.33 -9.25 -5.12
CA HIS A 93 18.36 -10.08 -5.79
C HIS A 93 19.45 -10.59 -4.82
N GLY A 94 19.12 -10.67 -3.54
CA GLY A 94 20.01 -11.18 -2.50
C GLY A 94 20.84 -10.08 -1.83
N HIS A 95 21.94 -10.51 -1.20
CA HIS A 95 22.81 -9.62 -0.44
C HIS A 95 24.21 -9.58 -1.06
N ILE A 96 24.95 -8.49 -0.78
CA ILE A 96 26.37 -8.35 -1.12
C ILE A 96 27.14 -7.79 0.08
N GLY A 97 28.38 -8.25 0.26
CA GLY A 97 29.21 -7.92 1.43
C GLY A 97 29.12 -8.96 2.54
N GLU A 98 30.05 -8.87 3.48
CA GLU A 98 30.18 -9.77 4.63
C GLU A 98 29.43 -9.25 5.87
N GLN A 99 28.98 -10.17 6.71
CA GLN A 99 28.32 -9.87 7.98
C GLN A 99 29.33 -9.96 9.13
N GLY A 100 29.21 -9.09 10.14
CA GLY A 100 30.02 -9.16 11.36
C GLY A 100 31.37 -8.44 11.31
N ILE A 101 31.57 -7.55 10.33
CA ILE A 101 32.71 -6.63 10.30
C ILE A 101 32.38 -5.41 11.18
N ASP A 102 33.31 -4.98 12.04
CA ASP A 102 33.16 -3.89 13.01
C ASP A 102 32.37 -2.68 12.46
N GLY A 103 31.11 -2.55 12.89
CA GLY A 103 30.22 -1.42 12.55
C GLY A 103 29.73 -1.37 11.09
N LYS A 104 30.05 -2.37 10.26
CA LYS A 104 29.68 -2.44 8.84
C LYS A 104 28.68 -3.54 8.58
N GLU A 105 27.71 -3.27 7.72
CA GLU A 105 26.68 -4.25 7.36
C GLU A 105 26.67 -4.59 5.86
N PRO A 106 26.21 -5.79 5.47
CA PRO A 106 26.01 -6.13 4.07
C PRO A 106 24.86 -5.31 3.46
N LEU A 107 24.78 -5.28 2.14
CA LEU A 107 23.74 -4.57 1.40
C LEU A 107 22.70 -5.53 0.84
N CYS A 108 21.43 -5.13 0.88
CA CYS A 108 20.33 -5.72 0.13
C CYS A 108 20.32 -5.16 -1.30
N VAL A 109 20.24 -6.03 -2.30
CA VAL A 109 20.29 -5.65 -3.72
C VAL A 109 18.89 -5.67 -4.32
N TYR A 110 18.46 -4.56 -4.90
CA TYR A 110 17.16 -4.43 -5.55
C TYR A 110 17.33 -3.99 -7.01
N VAL A 111 16.66 -4.69 -7.92
CA VAL A 111 16.54 -4.28 -9.32
C VAL A 111 15.15 -3.71 -9.52
N MET A 112 15.09 -2.51 -10.10
CA MET A 112 13.88 -1.74 -10.31
C MET A 112 13.75 -1.32 -11.76
N ASN A 113 12.55 -1.33 -12.33
CA ASN A 113 12.34 -0.68 -13.62
C ASN A 113 12.51 0.83 -13.46
N ARG A 114 13.08 1.47 -14.47
CA ARG A 114 13.27 2.91 -14.47
C ARG A 114 11.95 3.62 -14.78
N VAL A 115 11.46 4.41 -13.82
CA VAL A 115 10.38 5.37 -14.08
C VAL A 115 10.91 6.43 -15.05
N LYS A 116 10.17 6.68 -16.15
CA LYS A 116 10.60 7.64 -17.17
C LYS A 116 10.45 9.06 -16.62
N GLY A 117 11.52 9.84 -16.71
CA GLY A 117 11.55 11.22 -16.23
C GLY A 117 12.94 11.61 -15.72
N ILE A 118 12.99 12.78 -15.09
CA ILE A 118 14.14 13.27 -14.31
C ILE A 118 13.68 13.49 -12.86
N SER A 119 14.62 13.53 -11.91
CA SER A 119 14.26 13.86 -10.53
C SER A 119 13.74 15.30 -10.45
N HIS A 120 12.89 15.60 -9.45
CA HIS A 120 12.42 16.98 -9.26
C HIS A 120 13.60 17.93 -8.97
N LEU A 121 14.64 17.44 -8.30
CA LEU A 121 15.86 18.20 -8.07
C LEU A 121 16.61 18.51 -9.38
N ASP A 122 16.77 17.52 -10.27
CA ASP A 122 17.36 17.76 -11.60
C ASP A 122 16.51 18.73 -12.42
N PHE A 123 15.19 18.66 -12.29
CA PHE A 123 14.28 19.61 -12.92
C PHE A 123 14.54 21.03 -12.41
N ILE A 124 14.64 21.23 -11.09
CA ILE A 124 14.96 22.54 -10.51
C ILE A 124 16.33 23.04 -10.99
N LEU A 125 17.37 22.21 -10.90
CA LEU A 125 18.74 22.60 -11.26
C LEU A 125 18.92 22.86 -12.76
N GLY A 126 18.23 22.10 -13.62
CA GLY A 126 18.26 22.27 -15.07
C GLY A 126 17.49 23.49 -15.58
N HIS A 127 16.60 24.06 -14.75
CA HIS A 127 15.74 25.19 -15.12
C HIS A 127 16.07 26.41 -14.26
N ASN A 128 17.17 27.07 -14.60
CA ASN A 128 17.72 28.26 -13.92
C ASN A 128 16.92 29.56 -14.21
N PHE A 129 15.58 29.46 -14.26
CA PHE A 129 14.68 30.59 -14.45
C PHE A 129 14.45 31.35 -13.15
N PRO A 130 13.94 32.60 -13.20
CA PRO A 130 13.41 33.24 -12.00
C PRO A 130 12.34 32.34 -11.37
N GLU A 131 12.49 32.01 -10.09
CA GLU A 131 11.61 31.09 -9.34
C GLU A 131 10.11 31.44 -9.46
N ASN A 132 9.82 32.73 -9.71
CA ASN A 132 8.47 33.27 -9.85
C ASN A 132 8.15 33.72 -11.27
N SER A 133 8.79 33.15 -12.29
CA SER A 133 8.32 33.32 -13.67
C SER A 133 6.95 32.68 -13.85
N VAL A 134 6.20 33.15 -14.86
CA VAL A 134 4.87 32.61 -15.18
C VAL A 134 4.95 31.11 -15.45
N GLU A 135 5.96 30.68 -16.19
CA GLU A 135 6.19 29.28 -16.54
C GLU A 135 6.46 28.41 -15.31
N TYR A 136 7.29 28.88 -14.37
CA TYR A 136 7.63 28.12 -13.16
C TYR A 136 6.44 28.03 -12.19
N CYS A 137 5.63 29.09 -12.11
CA CYS A 137 4.35 29.04 -11.40
C CYS A 137 3.41 27.98 -12.01
N THR A 138 3.23 27.98 -13.34
CA THR A 138 2.40 26.95 -14.01
C THR A 138 2.94 25.53 -13.80
N TRP A 139 4.25 25.30 -13.84
CA TRP A 139 4.82 23.97 -13.57
C TRP A 139 4.57 23.52 -12.11
N ARG A 140 4.64 24.43 -11.14
CA ARG A 140 4.29 24.13 -9.75
C ARG A 140 2.81 23.80 -9.59
N GLU A 141 1.93 24.54 -10.25
CA GLU A 141 0.48 24.25 -10.26
C GLU A 141 0.20 22.85 -10.79
N ASN A 142 0.85 22.46 -11.91
CA ASN A 142 0.74 21.11 -12.46
C ASN A 142 1.19 20.04 -11.44
N LEU A 143 2.40 20.19 -10.88
CA LEU A 143 2.95 19.23 -9.91
C LEU A 143 2.06 19.10 -8.66
N ILE A 144 1.58 20.21 -8.12
CA ILE A 144 0.71 20.20 -6.94
C ILE A 144 -0.66 19.58 -7.25
N SER A 145 -1.20 19.81 -8.45
CA SER A 145 -2.42 19.14 -8.91
C SER A 145 -2.22 17.63 -9.01
N ASP A 146 -1.15 17.17 -9.66
CA ASP A 146 -0.83 15.75 -9.82
C ASP A 146 -0.64 15.05 -8.46
N ILE A 147 0.01 15.72 -7.50
CA ILE A 147 0.14 15.23 -6.11
C ILE A 147 -1.24 15.11 -5.45
N GLY A 148 -2.12 16.09 -5.66
CA GLY A 148 -3.50 16.03 -5.15
C GLY A 148 -4.28 14.84 -5.70
N GLU A 149 -4.15 14.56 -6.99
CA GLU A 149 -4.78 13.40 -7.64
C GLU A 149 -4.22 12.07 -7.09
N PHE A 150 -2.90 11.98 -6.92
CA PHE A 150 -2.23 10.83 -6.30
C PHE A 150 -2.78 10.50 -4.91
N LEU A 151 -3.08 11.53 -4.11
CA LEU A 151 -3.63 11.38 -2.76
C LEU A 151 -5.15 11.12 -2.75
N GLY A 152 -5.88 11.46 -3.83
CA GLY A 152 -7.33 11.36 -3.94
C GLY A 152 -7.90 9.99 -4.29
N ARG A 153 -7.09 8.93 -4.38
CA ARG A 153 -7.44 7.63 -4.99
C ARG A 153 -8.67 6.89 -4.41
N PHE A 154 -9.06 7.14 -3.16
CA PHE A 154 -10.28 6.54 -2.58
C PHE A 154 -11.56 7.27 -2.97
N ARG A 155 -11.45 8.50 -3.51
CA ARG A 155 -12.59 9.36 -3.84
C ARG A 155 -13.63 8.69 -4.74
N PRO A 156 -13.27 7.97 -5.83
CA PRO A 156 -14.26 7.31 -6.67
C PRO A 156 -15.09 6.27 -5.90
N ILE A 157 -14.46 5.49 -5.02
CA ILE A 157 -15.13 4.43 -4.24
C ILE A 157 -15.98 5.04 -3.13
N ILE A 158 -15.50 6.09 -2.47
CA ILE A 158 -16.29 6.83 -1.48
C ILE A 158 -17.52 7.46 -2.16
N GLN A 159 -17.35 8.07 -3.34
CA GLN A 159 -18.45 8.66 -4.09
C GLN A 159 -19.46 7.60 -4.53
N GLN A 160 -19.00 6.49 -5.09
CA GLN A 160 -19.86 5.35 -5.45
C GLN A 160 -20.62 4.80 -4.23
N SER A 161 -19.97 4.74 -3.06
CA SER A 161 -20.59 4.35 -1.81
C SER A 161 -21.69 5.33 -1.42
N ILE A 162 -21.44 6.64 -1.48
CA ILE A 162 -22.42 7.69 -1.22
C ILE A 162 -23.61 7.57 -2.18
N ASP A 163 -23.36 7.42 -3.47
CA ASP A 163 -24.39 7.32 -4.51
C ASP A 163 -25.27 6.07 -4.33
N SER A 164 -24.71 4.99 -3.76
CA SER A 164 -25.44 3.76 -3.46
C SER A 164 -26.27 3.80 -2.17
N LEU A 165 -26.07 4.80 -1.30
CA LEU A 165 -26.74 4.88 0.00
C LEU A 165 -28.26 4.73 -0.07
N PRO A 166 -29.00 5.39 -0.99
CA PRO A 166 -30.46 5.23 -1.05
C PRO A 166 -30.89 3.77 -1.27
N ALA A 167 -30.21 3.06 -2.16
CA ALA A 167 -30.47 1.64 -2.42
C ALA A 167 -30.11 0.78 -1.20
N VAL A 168 -28.96 1.05 -0.57
CA VAL A 168 -28.52 0.33 0.63
C VAL A 168 -29.49 0.55 1.80
N PHE A 169 -29.97 1.77 2.03
CA PHE A 169 -31.00 2.05 3.03
C PHE A 169 -32.38 1.45 2.70
N SER A 170 -32.60 0.99 1.46
CA SER A 170 -33.80 0.24 1.07
C SER A 170 -33.69 -1.26 1.35
N LEU A 171 -32.50 -1.76 1.72
CA LEU A 171 -32.34 -3.14 2.18
C LEU A 171 -33.02 -3.34 3.55
N PRO A 172 -33.39 -4.59 3.91
CA PRO A 172 -33.91 -4.89 5.24
C PRO A 172 -32.97 -4.41 6.34
N MET A 173 -33.53 -3.71 7.33
CA MET A 173 -32.83 -3.33 8.56
C MET A 173 -32.81 -4.54 9.49
N VAL A 174 -31.62 -5.03 9.84
CA VAL A 174 -31.44 -6.23 10.64
C VAL A 174 -30.49 -5.96 11.81
N LEU A 175 -30.48 -6.86 12.79
CA LEU A 175 -29.46 -6.88 13.82
C LEU A 175 -28.14 -7.39 13.21
N ILE A 176 -27.13 -6.51 13.13
CA ILE A 176 -25.81 -6.83 12.59
C ILE A 176 -24.80 -7.01 13.72
N HIS A 177 -23.98 -8.05 13.59
CA HIS A 177 -22.83 -8.31 14.48
C HIS A 177 -21.65 -7.47 13.99
N LYS A 178 -21.40 -6.29 14.58
CA LYS A 178 -20.35 -5.37 14.09
C LYS A 178 -18.93 -5.89 14.25
N ASP A 179 -18.72 -6.84 15.14
CA ASP A 179 -17.45 -7.54 15.32
C ASP A 179 -17.51 -8.97 14.79
N PHE A 180 -18.27 -9.21 13.72
CA PHE A 180 -18.26 -10.52 13.08
C PHE A 180 -16.84 -10.85 12.62
N GLY A 181 -16.32 -12.03 12.92
CA GLY A 181 -14.92 -12.38 12.61
C GLY A 181 -14.44 -13.64 13.30
N VAL A 182 -13.19 -14.04 13.02
CA VAL A 182 -12.61 -15.34 13.44
C VAL A 182 -12.63 -15.56 14.95
N ASN A 183 -12.62 -14.50 15.76
CA ASN A 183 -12.61 -14.60 17.22
C ASN A 183 -14.01 -14.78 17.84
N ASN A 184 -15.07 -14.50 17.08
CA ASN A 184 -16.44 -14.45 17.57
C ASN A 184 -17.33 -15.54 16.95
N ILE A 185 -16.73 -16.49 16.24
CA ILE A 185 -17.38 -17.64 15.64
C ILE A 185 -16.99 -18.91 16.40
N MET A 186 -18.00 -19.66 16.82
CA MET A 186 -17.83 -20.99 17.39
C MET A 186 -18.10 -22.05 16.34
N VAL A 187 -17.22 -23.03 16.26
CA VAL A 187 -17.32 -24.16 15.33
C VAL A 187 -17.21 -25.50 16.05
N ASP A 188 -17.77 -26.54 15.46
CA ASP A 188 -17.54 -27.93 15.88
C ASP A 188 -16.20 -28.49 15.34
N THR A 189 -15.98 -29.79 15.50
CA THR A 189 -14.74 -30.47 15.09
C THR A 189 -14.50 -30.47 13.58
N ASP A 190 -15.57 -30.32 12.79
CA ASP A 190 -15.52 -30.33 11.32
C ASP A 190 -15.61 -28.90 10.74
N ASN A 191 -15.48 -27.89 11.59
CA ASN A 191 -15.52 -26.46 11.26
C ASN A 191 -16.92 -25.99 10.78
N HIS A 192 -17.99 -26.63 11.22
CA HIS A 192 -19.35 -26.13 11.01
C HIS A 192 -19.70 -25.06 12.04
N LEU A 193 -20.34 -23.99 11.59
CA LEU A 193 -20.82 -22.91 12.46
C LEU A 193 -21.86 -23.45 13.46
N VAL A 194 -21.54 -23.38 14.75
CA VAL A 194 -22.47 -23.75 15.84
C VAL A 194 -22.89 -22.56 16.70
N GLY A 195 -22.22 -21.42 16.59
CA GLY A 195 -22.59 -20.24 17.34
C GLY A 195 -21.85 -18.97 16.91
N VAL A 196 -22.47 -17.83 17.22
CA VAL A 196 -21.88 -16.49 17.11
C VAL A 196 -21.96 -15.86 18.50
N ILE A 197 -20.82 -15.42 19.03
CA ILE A 197 -20.68 -14.91 20.41
C ILE A 197 -20.19 -13.46 20.41
N ASP A 198 -20.28 -12.79 21.56
CA ASP A 198 -19.89 -11.39 21.75
C ASP A 198 -20.70 -10.37 20.92
N TRP A 199 -22.01 -10.31 21.23
CA TRP A 199 -22.95 -9.38 20.61
C TRP A 199 -22.88 -7.96 21.22
N ALA A 200 -21.84 -7.61 21.98
CA ALA A 200 -21.77 -6.34 22.71
C ALA A 200 -21.76 -5.11 21.78
N GLU A 201 -21.22 -5.25 20.56
CA GLU A 201 -21.17 -4.21 19.54
C GLU A 201 -22.34 -4.28 18.54
N ALA A 202 -23.34 -5.15 18.74
CA ALA A 202 -24.43 -5.30 17.79
C ALA A 202 -25.24 -4.01 17.59
N GLU A 203 -25.65 -3.73 16.36
CA GLU A 203 -26.50 -2.58 16.03
C GLU A 203 -27.59 -2.97 15.03
N ILE A 204 -28.61 -2.13 14.88
CA ILE A 204 -29.57 -2.26 13.77
C ILE A 204 -29.01 -1.49 12.58
N GLY A 205 -28.90 -2.16 11.42
CA GLY A 205 -28.35 -1.55 10.20
C GLY A 205 -28.80 -2.27 8.93
N PRO A 206 -28.51 -1.67 7.76
CA PRO A 206 -28.81 -2.32 6.49
C PRO A 206 -28.11 -3.67 6.35
N PHE A 207 -28.84 -4.66 5.82
CA PHE A 207 -28.33 -6.00 5.58
C PHE A 207 -27.04 -5.98 4.74
N GLY A 208 -26.03 -6.75 5.14
CA GLY A 208 -24.76 -6.90 4.42
C GLY A 208 -23.63 -5.95 4.85
N THR A 209 -23.90 -4.94 5.67
CA THR A 209 -22.88 -4.00 6.14
C THR A 209 -21.77 -4.63 6.98
N ASN A 210 -21.97 -5.80 7.60
CA ASN A 210 -20.91 -6.53 8.31
C ASN A 210 -20.20 -7.59 7.44
N PHE A 211 -20.59 -7.80 6.19
CA PHE A 211 -20.04 -8.86 5.34
C PHE A 211 -18.58 -8.63 4.94
N HIS A 212 -18.03 -7.43 5.16
CA HIS A 212 -16.61 -7.18 4.92
C HIS A 212 -15.72 -8.07 5.79
N SER A 213 -16.22 -8.49 6.96
CA SER A 213 -15.52 -9.39 7.88
C SER A 213 -15.29 -10.79 7.32
N LEU A 214 -16.05 -11.21 6.31
CA LEU A 214 -15.87 -12.52 5.66
C LEU A 214 -14.47 -12.68 5.06
N GLN A 215 -13.81 -11.57 4.74
CA GLN A 215 -12.43 -11.56 4.26
C GLN A 215 -11.46 -12.22 5.24
N GLN A 216 -11.75 -12.24 6.54
CA GLN A 216 -10.92 -12.93 7.53
C GLN A 216 -10.93 -14.46 7.38
N PHE A 217 -11.97 -15.03 6.77
CA PHE A 217 -12.09 -16.47 6.52
C PHE A 217 -11.61 -16.88 5.12
N MET A 218 -11.68 -15.95 4.16
CA MET A 218 -11.34 -16.21 2.75
C MET A 218 -9.93 -15.75 2.38
N SER A 219 -9.31 -14.91 3.23
CA SER A 219 -8.00 -14.32 3.04
C SER A 219 -7.24 -14.30 4.36
N LYS A 220 -5.91 -14.14 4.29
CA LYS A 220 -5.06 -13.84 5.43
C LYS A 220 -4.56 -12.41 5.36
N TYR A 221 -4.49 -11.73 6.51
CA TYR A 221 -3.91 -10.40 6.63
C TYR A 221 -2.47 -10.49 7.14
N ARG A 222 -1.53 -9.76 6.51
CA ARG A 222 -0.14 -9.64 6.97
C ARG A 222 0.23 -8.17 7.10
N LEU A 223 0.74 -7.78 8.26
CA LEU A 223 1.15 -6.40 8.62
C LEU A 223 2.00 -5.67 7.57
N ARG A 224 2.74 -6.41 6.72
CA ARG A 224 3.62 -5.88 5.68
C ARG A 224 3.08 -5.95 4.25
N VAL A 225 2.00 -6.70 4.03
CA VAL A 225 1.46 -7.02 2.69
C VAL A 225 0.01 -6.61 2.52
N GLY A 226 -0.72 -6.42 3.63
CA GLY A 226 -2.16 -6.34 3.61
C GLY A 226 -2.80 -7.71 3.40
N TRP A 227 -3.83 -7.74 2.56
CA TRP A 227 -4.64 -8.93 2.31
C TRP A 227 -3.99 -9.86 1.29
N ILE A 228 -4.08 -11.17 1.54
CA ILE A 228 -3.68 -12.21 0.61
C ILE A 228 -4.80 -13.25 0.57
N ARG A 229 -5.44 -13.42 -0.59
CA ARG A 229 -6.49 -14.42 -0.81
C ARG A 229 -5.94 -15.84 -0.60
N TYR A 230 -6.75 -16.72 -0.02
CA TYR A 230 -6.45 -18.15 -0.05
C TYR A 230 -6.64 -18.71 -1.47
N ALA A 231 -5.97 -19.82 -1.77
CA ALA A 231 -5.98 -20.42 -3.11
C ALA A 231 -7.41 -20.75 -3.61
N ASN A 232 -8.34 -21.01 -2.68
CA ASN A 232 -9.74 -21.32 -2.96
C ASN A 232 -10.69 -20.12 -2.75
N TYR A 233 -10.21 -18.87 -2.71
CA TYR A 233 -11.03 -17.68 -2.46
C TYR A 233 -12.28 -17.61 -3.34
N GLU A 234 -12.14 -17.78 -4.67
CA GLU A 234 -13.26 -17.71 -5.61
C GLU A 234 -14.32 -18.79 -5.33
N THR A 235 -13.88 -19.96 -4.84
CA THR A 235 -14.81 -21.03 -4.42
C THR A 235 -15.55 -20.64 -3.14
N LEU A 236 -14.86 -20.04 -2.18
CA LEU A 236 -15.46 -19.59 -0.92
C LEU A 236 -16.47 -18.44 -1.12
N ASP A 237 -16.11 -17.43 -1.93
CA ASP A 237 -17.00 -16.30 -2.24
C ASP A 237 -18.26 -16.81 -2.95
N ARG A 238 -18.11 -17.68 -3.96
CA ARG A 238 -19.26 -18.29 -4.65
C ARG A 238 -20.14 -19.11 -3.69
N ILE A 239 -19.56 -19.97 -2.86
CA ILE A 239 -20.33 -20.78 -1.88
C ILE A 239 -21.12 -19.87 -0.93
N PHE A 240 -20.51 -18.78 -0.46
CA PHE A 240 -21.18 -17.83 0.42
C PHE A 240 -22.39 -17.18 -0.28
N TRP A 241 -22.21 -16.61 -1.47
CA TRP A 241 -23.29 -15.91 -2.18
C TRP A 241 -24.40 -16.87 -2.63
N ASP A 242 -24.06 -18.07 -3.10
CA ASP A 242 -25.03 -19.11 -3.47
C ASP A 242 -25.87 -19.53 -2.25
N SER A 243 -25.21 -19.76 -1.11
CA SER A 243 -25.88 -20.18 0.13
C SER A 243 -26.74 -19.07 0.72
N LEU A 244 -26.25 -17.83 0.70
CA LEU A 244 -26.99 -16.66 1.13
C LEU A 244 -28.25 -16.46 0.28
N SER A 245 -28.10 -16.43 -1.04
CA SER A 245 -29.22 -16.24 -1.96
C SER A 245 -30.28 -17.32 -1.77
N LYS A 246 -29.87 -18.59 -1.71
CA LYS A 246 -30.77 -19.71 -1.45
C LYS A 246 -31.52 -19.57 -0.11
N SER A 247 -30.80 -19.21 0.96
CA SER A 247 -31.38 -19.11 2.31
C SER A 247 -32.31 -17.92 2.46
N ALA A 248 -32.10 -16.85 1.69
CA ALA A 248 -32.94 -15.66 1.65
C ALA A 248 -34.13 -15.77 0.66
N GLY A 249 -34.40 -16.95 0.12
CA GLY A 249 -35.54 -17.18 -0.78
C GLY A 249 -35.29 -16.87 -2.26
N GLY A 250 -34.02 -16.76 -2.68
CA GLY A 250 -33.60 -16.48 -4.04
C GLY A 250 -33.46 -14.98 -4.31
N LEU A 251 -32.34 -14.39 -3.90
CA LEU A 251 -32.04 -12.98 -4.14
C LEU A 251 -31.79 -12.73 -5.64
N ASP A 252 -32.44 -11.71 -6.18
CA ASP A 252 -32.18 -11.26 -7.54
C ASP A 252 -30.80 -10.57 -7.66
N PRO A 253 -30.25 -10.47 -8.88
CA PRO A 253 -28.92 -9.89 -9.10
C PRO A 253 -28.76 -8.44 -8.63
N GLU A 254 -29.81 -7.61 -8.70
CA GLU A 254 -29.70 -6.20 -8.29
C GLU A 254 -29.71 -6.07 -6.76
N THR A 255 -30.48 -6.92 -6.07
CA THR A 255 -30.39 -7.02 -4.61
C THR A 255 -29.00 -7.49 -4.16
N ILE A 256 -28.41 -8.49 -4.82
CA ILE A 256 -27.04 -8.96 -4.52
C ILE A 256 -26.03 -7.82 -4.69
N LYS A 257 -26.12 -7.07 -5.80
CA LYS A 257 -25.26 -5.91 -6.06
C LYS A 257 -25.41 -4.84 -4.98
N THR A 258 -26.64 -4.57 -4.53
CA THR A 258 -26.91 -3.62 -3.44
C THR A 258 -26.30 -4.09 -2.12
N ILE A 259 -26.38 -5.39 -1.81
CA ILE A 259 -25.74 -5.98 -0.62
C ILE A 259 -24.21 -5.89 -0.71
N LYS A 260 -23.62 -6.07 -1.89
CA LYS A 260 -22.17 -5.88 -2.10
C LYS A 260 -21.74 -4.42 -1.92
N ALA A 261 -22.55 -3.45 -2.36
CA ALA A 261 -22.32 -2.04 -2.06
C ALA A 261 -22.41 -1.77 -0.55
N ALA A 262 -23.41 -2.35 0.14
CA ALA A 262 -23.55 -2.27 1.59
C ALA A 262 -22.31 -2.81 2.33
N ARG A 263 -21.72 -3.90 1.81
CA ARG A 263 -20.45 -4.47 2.32
C ARG A 263 -19.30 -3.48 2.23
N ILE A 264 -19.15 -2.73 1.13
CA ILE A 264 -18.10 -1.69 0.99
C ILE A 264 -18.33 -0.53 1.95
N ILE A 265 -19.56 -0.03 2.06
CA ILE A 265 -19.92 1.03 3.02
C ILE A 265 -19.58 0.59 4.45
N GLY A 266 -19.92 -0.65 4.79
CA GLY A 266 -19.59 -1.24 6.08
C GLY A 266 -18.09 -1.31 6.34
N LEU A 267 -17.31 -1.71 5.34
CA LEU A 267 -15.84 -1.74 5.43
C LEU A 267 -15.28 -0.34 5.73
N LEU A 268 -15.71 0.67 4.96
CA LEU A 268 -15.32 2.07 5.15
C LEU A 268 -15.71 2.60 6.53
N ARG A 269 -16.91 2.26 7.02
CA ARG A 269 -17.34 2.67 8.37
C ARG A 269 -16.58 1.97 9.48
N SER A 270 -16.19 0.72 9.29
CA SER A 270 -15.46 -0.07 10.30
C SER A 270 -13.97 0.28 10.36
N HIS A 271 -13.35 0.58 9.21
CA HIS A 271 -11.89 0.73 9.11
C HIS A 271 -11.44 2.12 8.66
N GLY A 272 -12.31 2.97 8.11
CA GLY A 272 -12.00 4.34 7.71
C GLY A 272 -11.91 5.34 8.86
N PHE A 273 -12.14 4.91 10.11
CA PHE A 273 -12.08 5.76 11.30
C PHE A 273 -11.15 5.20 12.37
N THR A 274 -10.59 6.08 13.22
CA THR A 274 -9.62 5.76 14.27
C THR A 274 -10.19 4.82 15.34
N SER A 275 -11.49 4.88 15.62
CA SER A 275 -12.17 4.01 16.58
C SER A 275 -13.59 3.67 16.11
N ARG A 276 -14.15 2.58 16.66
CA ARG A 276 -15.57 2.23 16.59
C ARG A 276 -16.21 2.01 17.95
N LEU A 277 -15.41 1.97 19.02
CA LEU A 277 -15.84 1.62 20.38
C LEU A 277 -16.35 2.85 21.13
N LYS A 278 -17.45 2.69 21.88
CA LYS A 278 -18.10 3.78 22.63
C LYS A 278 -17.25 4.37 23.76
N ASN A 279 -16.26 3.64 24.26
CA ASN A 279 -15.37 4.05 25.35
C ASN A 279 -14.04 4.66 24.87
N ARG A 280 -13.91 4.90 23.57
CA ARG A 280 -12.74 5.52 22.94
C ARG A 280 -13.07 6.97 22.54
N PRO A 281 -12.06 7.78 22.19
CA PRO A 281 -12.29 9.10 21.61
C PRO A 281 -13.23 9.05 20.41
N GLU A 282 -13.87 10.19 20.13
CA GLU A 282 -14.76 10.34 18.99
C GLU A 282 -14.07 9.87 17.70
N PRO A 283 -14.71 9.01 16.88
CA PRO A 283 -14.09 8.49 15.66
C PRO A 283 -13.71 9.61 14.69
N GLU A 284 -12.42 9.73 14.41
CA GLU A 284 -11.90 10.63 13.37
C GLU A 284 -11.55 9.82 12.12
N PRO A 285 -11.64 10.39 10.90
CA PRO A 285 -11.13 9.74 9.70
C PRO A 285 -9.65 9.38 9.86
N ILE A 286 -9.29 8.16 9.47
CA ILE A 286 -7.89 7.73 9.50
C ILE A 286 -7.03 8.59 8.57
N ARG A 287 -5.77 8.77 8.95
CA ARG A 287 -4.75 9.47 8.16
C ARG A 287 -3.56 8.54 7.98
N ASP A 288 -2.65 8.90 7.07
CA ASP A 288 -1.38 8.18 6.92
C ASP A 288 -0.41 8.58 8.04
N ASP A 289 -0.77 8.21 9.28
CA ASP A 289 0.02 8.36 10.50
C ASP A 289 0.28 7.00 11.14
N GLU A 290 1.09 6.94 12.21
CA GLU A 290 1.45 5.69 12.89
C GLU A 290 0.24 4.83 13.30
N SER A 291 -0.91 5.45 13.57
CA SER A 291 -2.13 4.75 14.01
C SER A 291 -3.04 4.34 12.85
N GLY A 292 -3.05 5.11 11.76
CA GLY A 292 -3.92 4.93 10.61
C GLY A 292 -3.31 4.11 9.48
N ALA A 293 -1.98 4.05 9.37
CA ALA A 293 -1.28 3.32 8.30
C ALA A 293 -1.71 1.84 8.19
N TYR A 294 -1.94 1.18 9.33
CA TYR A 294 -2.44 -0.22 9.35
C TYR A 294 -3.85 -0.34 8.75
N LYS A 295 -4.74 0.59 9.09
CA LYS A 295 -6.12 0.59 8.57
C LYS A 295 -6.14 0.97 7.10
N MET A 296 -5.31 1.92 6.69
CA MET A 296 -5.10 2.30 5.28
C MET A 296 -4.65 1.09 4.45
N LEU A 297 -3.65 0.34 4.93
CA LEU A 297 -3.18 -0.90 4.30
C LEU A 297 -4.31 -1.93 4.12
N GLY A 298 -5.22 -2.03 5.09
CA GLY A 298 -6.39 -2.91 5.00
C GLY A 298 -7.44 -2.44 4.00
N LEU A 299 -7.71 -1.14 3.95
CA LEU A 299 -8.63 -0.55 2.98
C LEU A 299 -8.07 -0.62 1.56
N ASP A 300 -6.78 -0.35 1.37
CA ASP A 300 -6.10 -0.44 0.08
C ASP A 300 -6.26 -1.83 -0.54
N GLY A 301 -5.98 -2.89 0.24
CA GLY A 301 -6.11 -4.26 -0.25
C GLY A 301 -7.53 -4.63 -0.68
N LEU A 302 -8.56 -4.12 0.00
CA LEU A 302 -9.94 -4.51 -0.28
C LEU A 302 -10.68 -3.55 -1.21
N LEU A 303 -10.20 -2.32 -1.39
CA LEU A 303 -10.87 -1.30 -2.22
C LEU A 303 -10.12 -1.02 -3.52
N ILE A 304 -8.79 -1.11 -3.51
CA ILE A 304 -7.95 -0.65 -4.63
C ILE A 304 -7.21 -1.80 -5.30
N ALA A 305 -6.49 -2.62 -4.54
CA ALA A 305 -5.56 -3.62 -5.07
C ALA A 305 -6.28 -4.66 -5.96
N PRO A 306 -5.99 -4.76 -7.28
CA PRO A 306 -6.75 -5.61 -8.19
C PRO A 306 -6.81 -7.09 -7.79
N ALA A 307 -5.75 -7.61 -7.17
CA ALA A 307 -5.65 -8.99 -6.74
C ALA A 307 -6.60 -9.35 -5.59
N THR A 308 -6.99 -8.37 -4.78
CA THR A 308 -7.74 -8.60 -3.53
C THR A 308 -9.01 -7.76 -3.39
N LYS A 309 -9.21 -6.76 -4.24
CA LYS A 309 -10.35 -5.84 -4.25
C LYS A 309 -11.69 -6.59 -4.19
N LEU A 310 -12.57 -6.11 -3.33
CA LEU A 310 -13.97 -6.53 -3.27
C LEU A 310 -14.68 -6.10 -4.54
N VAL A 311 -15.31 -7.06 -5.21
CA VAL A 311 -16.07 -6.80 -6.44
C VAL A 311 -17.52 -6.49 -6.07
N ASP A 312 -18.04 -5.41 -6.65
CA ASP A 312 -19.45 -4.99 -6.58
C ASP A 312 -20.37 -5.84 -7.46
#